data_AF-A0AA88LIS2-F1
#
_entry.id   AF-A0AA88LIS2-F1
#
_cell.length_a   1.000
_cell.length_b   1.000
_cell.length_c   1.000
_cell.angle_alpha   90.00
_cell.angle_beta   90.00
_cell.angle_gamma   90.00
#
_symmetry.space_group_name_H-M   'P 1'
#
loop_
_entity.id
_entity.type
_entity.pdbx_description
1 polymer ?
#
loop_
_entity_poly.entity_id
_entity_poly.type
_entity_poly.pdbx_seq_one_letter_code
_entity_poly.pdbx_strand_id
1 'polypeptide(L)'
;MSRSMKMDARGFAPQLLDGLSEVNKDDWKDIIKMQKNWIGKCNGHSFTYNLILDGKIIDTLQIWTDRAELLADSKFVGIRSAEFLSSDCDLTNLRAKNPVNGELLHVFVTEKILYPIGSDMIVGIPSDQNIKKPESCRHLLSVYELCQEMNISTSYELLSKEEAMAKKKVIVEKLLSEGRGGYLNSSRLRDWLISRQRYWRTPIPANQCGVLPVPAEHLPVVLPDLSGFS
;
A
#
# COMPACT_ATOMS: atom_id res chain seq x y z
N MET A 1 -13.18 18.20 -0.31
CA MET A 1 -12.64 17.15 0.58
C MET A 1 -11.15 17.38 0.79
N SER A 2 -10.71 17.66 2.02
CA SER A 2 -9.29 17.82 2.33
C SER A 2 -8.60 16.45 2.30
N ARG A 3 -7.89 16.12 1.21
CA ARG A 3 -7.07 14.91 1.15
C ARG A 3 -5.91 15.04 2.14
N SER A 4 -5.63 13.95 2.85
CA SER A 4 -4.48 13.86 3.74
C SER A 4 -3.19 13.72 2.93
N MET A 5 -2.17 14.53 3.21
CA MET A 5 -0.84 14.41 2.60
C MET A 5 0.05 13.49 3.41
N LYS A 6 0.72 12.58 2.70
CA LYS A 6 1.67 11.61 3.24
C LYS A 6 2.99 11.69 2.47
N MET A 7 4.10 11.46 3.15
CA MET A 7 5.39 11.17 2.51
C MET A 7 5.58 9.66 2.40
N ASP A 8 6.07 9.20 1.25
CA ASP A 8 6.40 7.79 1.03
C ASP A 8 7.64 7.42 1.85
N ALA A 9 7.40 6.86 3.04
CA ALA A 9 8.47 6.32 3.88
C ALA A 9 8.76 4.86 3.53
N ARG A 10 7.80 4.17 2.93
CA ARG A 10 7.90 2.74 2.59
C ARG A 10 8.94 2.49 1.51
N GLY A 11 9.03 3.35 0.49
CA GLY A 11 10.04 3.27 -0.56
C GLY A 11 11.48 3.30 -0.04
N PHE A 12 11.72 3.91 1.12
CA PHE A 12 13.05 4.05 1.73
C PHE A 12 13.32 2.98 2.81
N ALA A 13 12.40 2.06 3.08
CA ALA A 13 12.53 1.08 4.15
C ALA A 13 13.84 0.24 4.11
N PRO A 14 14.32 -0.22 2.94
CA PRO A 14 15.60 -0.94 2.87
C PRO A 14 16.77 -0.07 3.28
N GLN A 15 16.86 1.15 2.73
CA GLN A 15 17.94 2.09 3.03
C GLN A 15 17.94 2.49 4.52
N LEU A 16 16.75 2.67 5.11
CA LEU A 16 16.61 2.93 6.53
C LEU A 16 17.15 1.76 7.38
N LEU A 17 16.90 0.50 6.98
CA LEU A 17 17.43 -0.66 7.69
C LEU A 17 18.94 -0.82 7.54
N ASP A 18 19.45 -0.59 6.32
CA ASP A 18 20.87 -0.70 6.02
C ASP A 18 21.67 0.34 6.79
N GLY A 19 21.20 1.59 6.85
CA GLY A 19 21.81 2.67 7.61
C GLY A 19 21.91 2.40 9.12
N LEU A 20 21.03 1.57 9.70
CA LEU A 20 21.16 1.15 11.11
C LEU A 20 22.40 0.31 11.40
N SER A 21 23.04 -0.23 10.36
CA SER A 21 24.29 -0.99 10.50
C SER A 21 25.51 -0.09 10.66
N GLU A 22 25.40 1.17 10.23
CA GLU A 22 26.47 2.19 10.31
C GLU A 22 26.47 2.93 11.65
N VAL A 23 25.37 2.85 12.42
CA VAL A 23 25.23 3.49 13.73
C VAL A 23 26.06 2.74 14.79
N ASN A 24 26.72 3.50 15.68
CA ASN A 24 27.45 2.92 16.81
C ASN A 24 26.51 2.08 17.69
N LYS A 25 26.79 0.78 17.77
CA LYS A 25 25.97 -0.20 18.47
C LYS A 25 26.06 -0.07 19.99
N ASP A 26 27.18 0.42 20.52
CA ASP A 26 27.38 0.49 21.96
C ASP A 26 26.53 1.59 22.61
N ASP A 27 26.31 2.70 21.88
CA ASP A 27 25.52 3.84 22.36
C ASP A 27 24.02 3.71 22.01
N TRP A 28 23.67 3.02 20.91
CA TRP A 28 22.31 3.04 20.33
C TRP A 28 21.63 1.66 20.24
N LYS A 29 22.15 0.63 20.93
CA LYS A 29 21.66 -0.75 20.82
C LYS A 29 20.14 -0.90 20.89
N ASP A 30 19.52 -0.27 21.88
CA ASP A 30 18.08 -0.38 22.12
C ASP A 30 17.27 0.37 21.07
N ILE A 31 17.74 1.56 20.67
CA ILE A 31 17.10 2.35 19.60
C ILE A 31 17.17 1.62 18.26
N ILE A 32 18.33 1.03 17.93
CA ILE A 32 18.50 0.21 16.73
C ILE A 32 17.51 -0.96 16.74
N LYS A 33 17.37 -1.66 17.88
CA LYS A 33 16.42 -2.76 18.02
C LYS A 33 14.97 -2.29 17.86
N MET A 34 14.60 -1.17 18.47
CA MET A 34 13.28 -0.57 18.34
C MET A 34 12.97 -0.18 16.90
N GLN A 35 13.90 0.50 16.22
CA GLN A 35 13.74 0.91 14.83
C GLN A 35 13.65 -0.28 13.87
N LYS A 36 14.49 -1.31 14.04
CA LYS A 36 14.38 -2.56 13.26
C LYS A 36 13.01 -3.21 13.43
N ASN A 37 12.48 -3.26 14.66
CA ASN A 37 11.16 -3.81 14.93
C ASN A 37 10.03 -2.93 14.38
N TRP A 38 10.19 -1.61 14.41
CA TRP A 38 9.22 -0.64 13.91
C TRP A 38 9.14 -0.67 12.38
N ILE A 39 10.28 -0.63 11.69
CA ILE A 39 10.37 -0.73 10.23
C ILE A 39 9.87 -2.11 9.78
N GLY A 40 10.30 -3.17 10.45
CA GLY A 40 9.96 -4.54 10.09
C GLY A 40 10.83 -5.11 8.99
N LYS A 41 10.64 -6.40 8.68
CA LYS A 41 11.38 -7.08 7.62
C LYS A 41 10.89 -6.59 6.25
N CYS A 42 11.81 -6.23 5.37
CA CYS A 42 11.50 -5.89 3.98
C CYS A 42 11.47 -7.17 3.13
N ASN A 43 10.31 -7.80 3.04
CA ASN A 43 10.11 -9.08 2.35
C ASN A 43 9.05 -9.02 1.23
N GLY A 44 8.41 -7.87 1.04
CA GLY A 44 7.39 -7.68 0.03
C GLY A 44 7.57 -6.39 -0.73
N HIS A 45 6.61 -6.09 -1.60
CA HIS A 45 6.63 -4.94 -2.47
C HIS A 45 5.26 -4.27 -2.45
N SER A 46 5.25 -2.94 -2.59
CA SER A 46 4.00 -2.18 -2.73
C SER A 46 3.74 -1.82 -4.19
N PHE A 47 2.50 -1.98 -4.63
CA PHE A 47 2.08 -1.73 -6.00
C PHE A 47 0.86 -0.82 -6.05
N THR A 48 0.79 -0.02 -7.11
CA THR A 48 -0.26 0.98 -7.33
C THR A 48 -1.41 0.37 -8.12
N TYR A 49 -2.61 0.39 -7.55
CA TYR A 49 -3.84 -0.04 -8.20
C TYR A 49 -4.72 1.18 -8.46
N ASN A 50 -5.16 1.36 -9.70
CA ASN A 50 -6.11 2.42 -10.01
C ASN A 50 -7.51 1.97 -9.61
N LEU A 51 -8.18 2.76 -8.78
CA LEU A 51 -9.54 2.53 -8.35
C LEU A 51 -10.49 3.17 -9.36
N ILE A 52 -11.37 2.34 -9.93
CA ILE A 52 -12.27 2.70 -11.02
C ILE A 52 -13.71 2.58 -10.53
N LEU A 53 -14.49 3.64 -10.74
CA LEU A 53 -15.93 3.69 -10.52
C LEU A 53 -16.59 4.22 -11.79
N ASP A 54 -17.59 3.51 -12.29
CA ASP A 54 -18.32 3.85 -13.53
C ASP A 54 -17.41 4.20 -14.72
N GLY A 55 -16.31 3.43 -14.86
CA GLY A 55 -15.32 3.58 -15.93
C GLY A 55 -14.32 4.73 -15.74
N LYS A 56 -14.42 5.52 -14.66
CA LYS A 56 -13.50 6.62 -14.34
C LYS A 56 -12.56 6.25 -13.21
N ILE A 57 -11.30 6.65 -13.32
CA ILE A 57 -10.33 6.54 -12.22
C ILE A 57 -10.69 7.59 -11.17
N ILE A 58 -11.05 7.13 -9.98
CA ILE A 58 -11.44 8.01 -8.87
C ILE A 58 -10.30 8.19 -7.84
N ASP A 59 -9.46 7.17 -7.69
CA ASP A 59 -8.34 7.17 -6.75
C ASP A 59 -7.28 6.12 -7.11
N THR A 60 -6.22 6.05 -6.32
CA THR A 60 -5.17 5.03 -6.40
C THR A 60 -4.93 4.39 -5.04
N LEU A 61 -4.79 3.07 -5.00
CA LEU A 61 -4.47 2.30 -3.81
C LEU A 61 -3.03 1.79 -3.87
N GLN A 62 -2.29 1.91 -2.77
CA GLN A 62 -0.98 1.26 -2.61
C GLN A 62 -1.15 -0.02 -1.80
N ILE A 63 -1.01 -1.17 -2.45
CA ILE A 63 -1.23 -2.47 -1.83
C ILE A 63 0.09 -3.22 -1.73
N TRP A 64 0.42 -3.66 -0.52
CA TRP A 64 1.60 -4.46 -0.23
C TRP A 64 1.32 -5.97 -0.42
N THR A 65 2.28 -6.70 -0.98
CA THR A 65 2.26 -8.17 -1.01
C THR A 65 3.68 -8.75 -0.95
N ASP A 66 3.84 -9.90 -0.31
CA ASP A 66 5.06 -10.71 -0.39
C ASP A 66 5.06 -11.73 -1.55
N ARG A 67 3.92 -11.87 -2.25
CA ARG A 67 3.67 -12.75 -3.41
C ARG A 67 3.58 -11.98 -4.72
N ALA A 68 4.60 -11.19 -5.01
CA ALA A 68 4.63 -10.36 -6.23
C ALA A 68 4.61 -11.20 -7.52
N GLU A 69 5.17 -12.41 -7.48
CA GLU A 69 5.19 -13.39 -8.56
C GLU A 69 3.80 -13.88 -9.00
N LEU A 70 2.80 -13.78 -8.13
CA LEU A 70 1.42 -14.22 -8.39
C LEU A 70 0.44 -13.06 -8.65
N LEU A 71 0.94 -11.83 -8.80
CA LEU A 71 0.06 -10.66 -8.98
C LEU A 71 -0.81 -10.74 -10.23
N ALA A 72 -0.31 -11.39 -11.29
CA ALA A 72 -1.08 -11.62 -12.51
C ALA A 72 -2.35 -12.48 -12.26
N ASP A 73 -2.34 -13.32 -11.22
CA ASP A 73 -3.44 -14.23 -10.89
C ASP A 73 -4.38 -13.69 -9.81
N SER A 74 -4.16 -12.46 -9.36
CA SER A 74 -5.05 -11.83 -8.38
C SER A 74 -6.50 -11.76 -8.90
N LYS A 75 -7.47 -12.04 -8.03
CA LYS A 75 -8.90 -12.09 -8.38
C LYS A 75 -9.74 -10.98 -7.76
N PHE A 76 -9.27 -10.43 -6.65
CA PHE A 76 -9.96 -9.35 -5.97
C PHE A 76 -8.99 -8.50 -5.13
N VAL A 77 -9.48 -7.36 -4.67
CA VAL A 77 -8.83 -6.52 -3.65
C VAL A 77 -9.73 -6.49 -2.42
N GLY A 78 -9.18 -6.87 -1.27
CA GLY A 78 -9.84 -6.73 0.02
C GLY A 78 -9.43 -5.43 0.70
N ILE A 79 -10.40 -4.73 1.28
CA ILE A 79 -10.23 -3.49 2.04
C ILE A 79 -10.93 -3.67 3.39
N ARG A 80 -10.23 -3.37 4.49
CA ARG A 80 -10.78 -3.54 5.85
C ARG A 80 -11.99 -2.65 6.09
N SER A 81 -11.83 -1.35 5.83
CA SER A 81 -12.86 -0.33 5.99
C SER A 81 -12.78 0.66 4.83
N ALA A 82 -13.94 1.05 4.29
CA ALA A 82 -14.08 1.99 3.18
C ALA A 82 -14.14 3.46 3.64
N GLU A 83 -13.69 3.80 4.84
CA GLU A 83 -13.70 5.19 5.36
C GLU A 83 -12.97 6.20 4.47
N PHE A 84 -12.05 5.74 3.62
CA PHE A 84 -11.36 6.59 2.65
C PHE A 84 -12.14 6.82 1.35
N LEU A 85 -13.20 6.04 1.11
CA LEU A 85 -14.14 6.23 0.01
C LEU A 85 -15.23 7.20 0.46
N SER A 86 -15.68 8.06 -0.46
CA SER A 86 -16.79 8.97 -0.17
C SER A 86 -18.03 8.18 0.26
N SER A 87 -18.75 8.65 1.28
CA SER A 87 -19.97 8.02 1.82
C SER A 87 -21.04 7.73 0.75
N ASP A 88 -21.01 8.45 -0.37
CA ASP A 88 -21.98 8.34 -1.46
C ASP A 88 -21.52 7.39 -2.59
N CYS A 89 -20.42 6.65 -2.41
CA CYS A 89 -19.91 5.71 -3.39
C CYS A 89 -20.76 4.44 -3.40
N ASP A 90 -21.40 4.14 -4.53
CA ASP A 90 -21.94 2.81 -4.79
C ASP A 90 -20.79 1.81 -4.94
N LEU A 91 -20.51 1.09 -3.85
CA LEU A 91 -19.40 0.14 -3.76
C LEU A 91 -19.58 -1.07 -4.68
N THR A 92 -20.77 -1.31 -5.21
CA THR A 92 -21.06 -2.50 -6.04
C THR A 92 -20.32 -2.46 -7.38
N ASN A 93 -20.17 -1.27 -7.98
CA ASN A 93 -19.47 -1.05 -9.24
C ASN A 93 -17.99 -0.71 -9.08
N LEU A 94 -17.50 -0.66 -7.84
CA LEU A 94 -16.11 -0.36 -7.57
C LEU A 94 -15.20 -1.49 -8.07
N ARG A 95 -14.18 -1.13 -8.85
CA ARG A 95 -13.19 -2.07 -9.39
C ARG A 95 -11.78 -1.54 -9.17
N ALA A 96 -10.82 -2.43 -8.98
CA ALA A 96 -9.40 -2.10 -8.94
C ALA A 96 -8.71 -2.66 -10.18
N LYS A 97 -7.97 -1.82 -10.90
CA LYS A 97 -7.20 -2.27 -12.07
C LYS A 97 -5.91 -2.93 -11.63
N ASN A 98 -5.73 -4.20 -11.98
CA ASN A 98 -4.49 -4.93 -11.75
C ASN A 98 -3.34 -4.27 -12.53
N PRO A 99 -2.22 -3.91 -11.87
CA PRO A 99 -1.12 -3.20 -12.52
C PRO A 99 -0.35 -4.06 -13.53
N VAL A 100 -0.40 -5.40 -13.42
CA VAL A 100 0.39 -6.34 -14.25
C VAL A 100 -0.27 -6.62 -15.59
N ASN A 101 -1.54 -7.03 -15.55
CA ASN A 101 -2.32 -7.49 -16.72
C ASN A 101 -3.44 -6.52 -17.13
N GLY A 102 -3.77 -5.52 -16.29
CA GLY A 102 -4.82 -4.55 -16.56
C GLY A 102 -6.25 -5.04 -16.29
N GLU A 103 -6.44 -6.25 -15.78
CA GLU A 103 -7.75 -6.80 -15.44
C GLU A 103 -8.44 -5.98 -14.35
N LEU A 104 -9.77 -5.93 -14.41
CA LEU A 104 -10.59 -5.25 -13.41
C LEU A 104 -10.98 -6.22 -12.31
N LEU A 105 -10.39 -6.04 -11.14
CA LEU A 105 -10.62 -6.85 -9.96
C LEU A 105 -11.81 -6.31 -9.16
N HIS A 106 -12.61 -7.22 -8.61
CA HIS A 106 -13.64 -6.85 -7.65
C HIS A 106 -13.01 -6.32 -6.37
N VAL A 107 -13.64 -5.31 -5.77
CA VAL A 107 -13.21 -4.72 -4.51
C VAL A 107 -14.19 -5.15 -3.42
N PHE A 108 -13.70 -5.81 -2.38
CA PHE A 108 -14.50 -6.24 -1.23
C PHE A 108 -14.14 -5.41 0.00
N VAL A 109 -15.15 -4.79 0.61
CA VAL A 109 -15.00 -4.10 1.90
C VAL A 109 -15.45 -5.07 2.98
N THR A 110 -14.51 -5.60 3.76
CA THR A 110 -14.81 -6.68 4.72
C THR A 110 -13.77 -6.77 5.84
N GLU A 111 -14.24 -6.99 7.06
CA GLU A 111 -13.39 -7.32 8.21
C GLU A 111 -13.13 -8.83 8.34
N LYS A 112 -13.77 -9.67 7.51
CA LYS A 112 -13.61 -11.13 7.55
C LYS A 112 -12.22 -11.61 7.14
N ILE A 113 -11.49 -10.82 6.35
CA ILE A 113 -10.14 -11.16 5.91
C ILE A 113 -9.14 -10.65 6.96
N LEU A 114 -8.12 -11.45 7.28
CA LEU A 114 -6.97 -10.97 8.03
C LEU A 114 -6.05 -10.20 7.09
N TYR A 115 -5.67 -8.98 7.48
CA TYR A 115 -4.78 -8.14 6.67
C TYR A 115 -3.33 -8.25 7.15
N PRO A 116 -2.34 -8.03 6.26
CA PRO A 116 -0.95 -7.88 6.67
C PRO A 116 -0.80 -6.80 7.75
N ILE A 117 0.08 -7.03 8.73
CA ILE A 117 0.32 -6.07 9.81
C ILE A 117 0.73 -4.72 9.22
N GLY A 118 0.05 -3.64 9.60
CA GLY A 118 0.32 -2.29 9.08
C GLY A 118 -0.37 -1.96 7.74
N SER A 119 -1.16 -2.89 7.19
CA SER A 119 -1.99 -2.71 6.02
C SER A 119 -3.48 -2.89 6.34
N ASP A 120 -4.32 -2.11 5.68
CA ASP A 120 -5.78 -2.25 5.67
C ASP A 120 -6.29 -2.73 4.31
N MET A 121 -5.37 -3.16 3.46
CA MET A 121 -5.62 -3.65 2.12
C MET A 121 -4.85 -4.93 1.87
N ILE A 122 -5.45 -5.83 1.10
CA ILE A 122 -4.85 -7.10 0.68
C ILE A 122 -5.25 -7.39 -0.75
N VAL A 123 -4.34 -7.98 -1.53
CA VAL A 123 -4.65 -8.55 -2.84
C VAL A 123 -5.03 -10.02 -2.65
N GLY A 124 -6.21 -10.40 -3.15
CA GLY A 124 -6.71 -11.78 -3.10
C GLY A 124 -6.09 -12.61 -4.22
N ILE A 125 -5.13 -13.46 -3.86
CA ILE A 125 -4.43 -14.36 -4.80
C ILE A 125 -4.81 -15.80 -4.46
N PRO A 126 -5.90 -16.33 -5.05
CA PRO A 126 -6.34 -17.70 -4.78
C PRO A 126 -5.40 -18.76 -5.35
N SER A 127 -4.50 -18.40 -6.27
CA SER A 127 -3.54 -19.31 -6.91
C SER A 127 -2.34 -19.73 -6.04
N ASP A 128 -2.16 -19.11 -4.87
CA ASP A 128 -1.04 -19.42 -3.97
C ASP A 128 -1.15 -20.86 -3.45
N GLN A 129 -0.14 -21.68 -3.76
CA GLN A 129 0.01 -23.05 -3.28
C GLN A 129 -0.03 -23.20 -1.74
N ASN A 130 0.21 -22.13 -0.99
CA ASN A 130 0.19 -22.12 0.47
C ASN A 130 -1.14 -21.63 1.04
N ILE A 131 -2.15 -21.34 0.22
CA ILE A 131 -3.40 -20.74 0.69
C ILE A 131 -4.18 -21.61 1.69
N LYS A 132 -3.98 -22.93 1.63
CA LYS A 132 -4.55 -23.93 2.55
C LYS A 132 -3.66 -24.26 3.75
N LYS A 133 -2.49 -23.63 3.88
CA LYS A 133 -1.52 -23.94 4.96
C LYS A 133 -1.63 -22.87 6.06
N PRO A 134 -2.28 -23.17 7.21
CA PRO A 134 -2.44 -22.19 8.29
C PRO A 134 -1.11 -21.72 8.88
N GLU A 135 -0.07 -22.56 8.81
CA GLU A 135 1.27 -22.26 9.33
C GLU A 135 2.07 -21.29 8.47
N SER A 136 1.74 -21.16 7.18
CA SER A 136 2.49 -20.32 6.26
C SER A 136 2.10 -18.84 6.39
N CYS A 137 0.79 -18.54 6.46
CA CYS A 137 0.26 -17.20 6.74
C CYS A 137 -1.25 -17.25 7.04
N ARG A 138 -1.69 -16.75 8.21
CA ARG A 138 -3.11 -16.74 8.62
C ARG A 138 -4.02 -15.97 7.64
N HIS A 139 -3.50 -14.91 7.01
CA HIS A 139 -4.27 -14.14 6.03
C HIS A 139 -4.60 -14.92 4.76
N LEU A 140 -3.72 -15.82 4.32
CA LEU A 140 -3.99 -16.61 3.12
C LEU A 140 -5.18 -17.54 3.34
N LEU A 141 -5.31 -18.14 4.53
CA LEU A 141 -6.47 -18.97 4.88
C LEU A 141 -7.77 -18.17 4.83
N SER A 142 -7.78 -16.95 5.40
CA SER A 142 -8.98 -16.09 5.34
C SER A 142 -9.34 -15.64 3.91
N VAL A 143 -8.34 -15.50 3.02
CA VAL A 143 -8.59 -15.26 1.58
C VAL A 143 -9.25 -16.49 0.95
N TYR A 144 -8.78 -17.70 1.27
CA TYR A 144 -9.40 -18.93 0.77
C TYR A 144 -10.84 -19.10 1.24
N GLU A 145 -11.12 -18.87 2.52
CA GLU A 145 -12.47 -18.94 3.08
C GLU A 145 -13.43 -17.97 2.38
N LEU A 146 -12.99 -16.72 2.14
CA LEU A 146 -13.79 -15.77 1.38
C LEU A 146 -14.02 -16.20 -0.07
N CYS A 147 -13.00 -16.78 -0.74
CA CYS A 147 -13.18 -17.31 -2.09
C CYS A 147 -14.26 -18.39 -2.14
N GLN A 148 -14.35 -19.26 -1.13
CA GLN A 148 -15.40 -20.28 -1.05
C GLN A 148 -16.78 -19.65 -0.84
N GLU A 149 -16.92 -18.68 0.08
CA GLU A 149 -18.18 -17.98 0.31
C GLU A 149 -18.69 -17.26 -0.94
N MET A 150 -17.78 -16.65 -1.71
CA MET A 150 -18.09 -15.83 -2.87
C MET A 150 -18.08 -16.60 -4.20
N ASN A 151 -17.89 -17.93 -4.15
CA ASN A 151 -17.78 -18.80 -5.33
C ASN A 151 -16.71 -18.33 -6.34
N ILE A 152 -15.58 -17.80 -5.83
CA ILE A 152 -14.43 -17.39 -6.64
C ILE A 152 -13.58 -18.62 -6.93
N SER A 153 -13.27 -18.84 -8.21
CA SER A 153 -12.44 -19.97 -8.63
C SER A 153 -11.04 -19.91 -8.00
N THR A 154 -10.66 -21.01 -7.36
CA THR A 154 -9.31 -21.23 -6.84
C THR A 154 -8.59 -22.25 -7.73
N SER A 155 -7.50 -21.83 -8.36
CA SER A 155 -6.53 -22.73 -9.00
C SER A 155 -5.27 -22.83 -8.12
N TYR A 156 -4.33 -23.70 -8.48
CA TYR A 156 -3.00 -23.71 -7.86
C TYR A 156 -1.96 -23.58 -8.94
N GLU A 157 -1.05 -22.62 -8.80
CA GLU A 157 0.15 -22.59 -9.62
C GLU A 157 1.30 -23.19 -8.80
N LEU A 158 1.77 -24.37 -9.21
CA LEU A 158 2.94 -25.00 -8.62
C LEU A 158 4.19 -24.38 -9.24
N LEU A 159 4.74 -23.37 -8.55
CA LEU A 159 6.00 -22.76 -8.93
C LEU A 159 7.13 -23.31 -8.07
N SER A 160 8.23 -23.70 -8.72
CA SER A 160 9.50 -23.89 -8.03
C SER A 160 9.99 -22.57 -7.44
N LYS A 161 10.91 -22.64 -6.47
CA LYS A 161 11.48 -21.42 -5.86
C LYS A 161 12.21 -20.54 -6.88
N GLU A 162 12.86 -21.16 -7.86
CA GLU A 162 13.61 -20.49 -8.92
C GLU A 162 12.68 -19.76 -9.89
N GLU A 163 11.61 -20.42 -10.32
CA GLU A 163 10.57 -19.81 -11.17
C GLU A 163 9.86 -18.66 -10.46
N ALA A 164 9.50 -18.84 -9.18
CA ALA A 164 8.90 -17.78 -8.38
C ALA A 164 9.81 -16.55 -8.28
N MET A 165 11.11 -16.76 -8.04
CA MET A 165 12.09 -15.67 -7.97
C MET A 165 12.26 -14.96 -9.32
N ALA A 166 12.30 -15.71 -10.43
CA ALA A 166 12.39 -15.17 -11.78
C ALA A 166 11.15 -14.34 -12.15
N LYS A 167 9.94 -14.89 -11.94
CA LYS A 167 8.67 -14.18 -12.18
C LYS A 167 8.57 -12.91 -11.33
N LYS A 168 8.91 -13.00 -10.04
CA LYS A 168 8.93 -11.85 -9.11
C LYS A 168 9.81 -10.73 -9.64
N LYS A 169 11.03 -11.05 -10.06
CA LYS A 169 11.98 -10.07 -10.60
C LYS A 169 11.42 -9.37 -11.83
N VAL A 170 10.90 -10.12 -12.80
CA VAL A 170 10.32 -9.58 -14.04
C VAL A 170 9.15 -8.63 -13.75
N ILE A 171 8.22 -9.03 -12.89
CA ILE A 171 7.05 -8.20 -12.54
C ILE A 171 7.49 -6.92 -11.82
N VAL A 172 8.41 -7.02 -10.86
CA VAL A 172 8.89 -5.88 -10.09
C VAL A 172 9.62 -4.88 -10.99
N GLU A 173 10.55 -5.33 -11.84
CA GLU A 173 11.29 -4.45 -12.75
C GLU A 173 10.36 -3.75 -13.75
N LYS A 174 9.40 -4.48 -14.31
CA LYS A 174 8.37 -3.91 -15.19
C LYS A 174 7.61 -2.79 -14.47
N LEU A 175 7.04 -3.07 -13.30
CA LEU A 175 6.19 -2.08 -12.60
C LEU A 175 7.00 -0.89 -12.06
N LEU A 176 8.28 -1.09 -11.71
CA LEU A 176 9.18 0.00 -11.35
C LEU A 176 9.41 0.95 -12.53
N SER A 177 9.73 0.41 -13.72
CA SER A 177 9.93 1.22 -14.92
C SER A 177 8.67 1.96 -15.37
N GLU A 178 7.48 1.41 -15.10
CA GLU A 178 6.19 2.04 -15.38
C GLU A 178 5.74 3.04 -14.29
N GLY A 179 6.51 3.19 -13.20
CA GLY A 179 6.14 4.04 -12.07
C GLY A 179 4.92 3.56 -11.27
N ARG A 180 4.58 2.27 -11.36
CA ARG A 180 3.42 1.65 -10.69
C ARG A 180 3.77 0.93 -9.40
N GLY A 181 4.93 1.21 -8.82
CA GLY A 181 5.44 0.60 -7.58
C GLY A 181 6.46 -0.50 -7.86
N GLY A 182 6.59 -1.46 -6.95
CA GLY A 182 7.64 -2.48 -6.99
C GLY A 182 8.84 -2.17 -6.09
N TYR A 183 8.75 -1.17 -5.22
CA TYR A 183 9.79 -0.93 -4.22
C TYR A 183 9.74 -2.02 -3.15
N LEU A 184 10.89 -2.61 -2.85
CA LEU A 184 11.05 -3.56 -1.75
C LEU A 184 10.80 -2.83 -0.42
N ASN A 185 9.85 -3.30 0.38
CA ASN A 185 9.51 -2.68 1.64
C ASN A 185 8.84 -3.64 2.63
N SER A 186 8.61 -3.16 3.84
CA SER A 186 7.92 -3.92 4.89
C SER A 186 6.42 -3.62 4.89
N SER A 187 5.61 -4.61 5.26
CA SER A 187 4.20 -4.42 5.57
C SER A 187 3.97 -3.51 6.79
N ARG A 188 4.91 -3.52 7.76
CA ARG A 188 4.77 -2.84 9.05
C ARG A 188 4.95 -1.33 8.97
N LEU A 189 5.96 -0.86 8.23
CA LEU A 189 6.21 0.56 8.07
C LEU A 189 5.03 1.20 7.33
N ARG A 190 4.58 2.36 7.79
CA ARG A 190 3.50 3.13 7.16
C ARG A 190 4.04 4.45 6.63
N ASP A 191 3.41 4.95 5.57
CA ASP A 191 3.72 6.28 5.05
C ASP A 191 3.51 7.34 6.12
N TRP A 192 4.35 8.36 6.06
CA TRP A 192 4.34 9.39 7.08
C TRP A 192 3.26 10.42 6.77
N LEU A 193 2.14 10.34 7.49
CA LEU A 193 1.10 11.37 7.44
C LEU A 193 1.67 12.69 7.96
N ILE A 194 1.79 13.69 7.09
CA ILE A 194 2.33 15.02 7.43
C ILE A 194 1.23 16.08 7.56
N SER A 195 0.10 15.92 6.87
CA SER A 195 -1.02 16.87 6.96
C SER A 195 -1.65 16.86 8.35
N ARG A 196 -1.99 18.04 8.87
CA ARG A 196 -2.58 18.22 10.19
C ARG A 196 -3.56 19.39 10.18
N GLN A 197 -4.73 19.20 10.78
CA GLN A 197 -5.74 20.24 10.94
C GLN A 197 -5.40 21.14 12.14
N ARG A 198 -4.30 21.90 12.04
CA ARG A 198 -3.89 22.86 13.08
C ARG A 198 -3.36 24.12 12.41
N TYR A 199 -3.75 25.28 12.95
CA TYR A 199 -3.29 26.58 12.48
C TYR A 199 -1.77 26.77 12.68
N TRP A 200 -1.24 26.50 13.87
CA TRP A 200 0.17 26.76 14.21
C TRP A 200 1.14 25.71 13.64
N ARG A 201 1.37 25.76 12.32
CA ARG A 201 2.25 24.86 11.57
C ARG A 201 2.83 25.54 10.33
N THR A 202 3.89 24.97 9.77
CA THR A 202 4.37 25.34 8.44
C THR A 202 3.29 25.08 7.40
N PRO A 203 2.84 26.10 6.63
CA PRO A 203 1.87 25.90 5.56
C PRO A 203 2.38 24.92 4.52
N ILE A 204 1.50 24.03 4.04
CA ILE A 204 1.81 23.12 2.95
C ILE A 204 1.87 23.95 1.66
N PRO A 205 2.98 23.91 0.89
CA PRO A 205 3.15 24.72 -0.31
C PRO A 205 2.40 24.12 -1.51
N ALA A 206 1.06 24.07 -1.42
CA ALA A 206 0.15 23.65 -2.47
C ALA A 206 -0.80 24.79 -2.85
N ASN A 207 -1.13 24.91 -4.13
CA ASN A 207 -2.03 25.96 -4.58
C ASN A 207 -3.50 25.70 -4.19
N GLN A 208 -4.35 26.74 -4.23
CA GLN A 208 -5.77 26.62 -3.88
C GLN A 208 -6.58 25.74 -4.86
N CYS A 209 -6.04 25.52 -6.06
CA CYS A 209 -6.70 24.77 -7.14
C CYS A 209 -6.42 23.25 -7.08
N GLY A 210 -5.60 22.75 -6.14
CA GLY A 210 -5.35 21.31 -6.02
C GLY A 210 -4.01 20.94 -5.38
N VAL A 211 -3.46 19.79 -5.79
CA VAL A 211 -2.22 19.20 -5.24
C VAL A 211 -0.96 19.72 -5.95
N LEU A 212 -1.05 20.83 -6.68
CA LEU A 212 0.09 21.36 -7.42
C LEU A 212 1.01 22.14 -6.48
N PRO A 213 2.33 21.88 -6.53
CA PRO A 213 3.28 22.60 -5.71
C PRO A 213 3.30 24.08 -6.09
N VAL A 214 3.48 24.93 -5.09
CA VAL A 214 3.73 26.37 -5.29
C VAL A 214 5.14 26.56 -5.91
N PRO A 215 5.33 27.49 -6.87
CA PRO A 215 6.64 27.80 -7.42
C PRO A 215 7.66 28.18 -6.35
N ALA A 216 8.95 27.88 -6.59
CA ALA A 216 10.01 28.13 -5.62
C ALA A 216 10.16 29.61 -5.28
N GLU A 217 9.94 30.51 -6.26
CA GLU A 217 9.96 31.97 -6.04
C GLU A 217 8.86 32.48 -5.09
N HIS A 218 7.80 31.71 -4.87
CA HIS A 218 6.68 32.08 -3.99
C HIS A 218 6.85 31.55 -2.56
N LEU A 219 7.99 30.93 -2.25
CA LEU A 219 8.33 30.50 -0.90
C LEU A 219 8.98 31.66 -0.11
N PRO A 220 8.72 31.78 1.21
CA PRO A 220 7.89 30.89 2.03
C PRO A 220 6.39 31.21 1.93
N VAL A 221 5.56 30.17 2.01
CA VAL A 221 4.11 30.36 2.22
C VAL A 221 3.89 30.76 3.68
N VAL A 222 3.36 31.96 3.90
CA VAL A 222 3.17 32.55 5.24
C VAL A 222 1.79 32.18 5.80
N LEU A 223 1.70 31.98 7.12
CA LEU A 223 0.42 31.77 7.80
C LEU A 223 -0.46 33.04 7.76
N PRO A 224 -1.78 32.92 7.55
CA PRO A 224 -2.70 34.06 7.61
C PRO A 224 -2.78 34.63 9.03
N ASP A 225 -2.85 35.95 9.20
CA ASP A 225 -3.01 36.56 10.53
C ASP A 225 -4.34 36.15 11.20
N LEU A 226 -4.31 35.96 12.53
CA LEU A 226 -5.47 35.55 13.34
C LEU A 226 -6.34 36.73 13.80
N SER A 227 -5.91 37.97 13.58
CA SER A 227 -6.53 39.19 14.12
C SER A 227 -8.00 39.45 13.72
N GLY A 228 -8.61 38.61 12.89
CA GLY A 228 -10.02 38.69 12.46
C GLY A 228 -10.91 37.50 12.83
N PHE A 229 -10.42 36.52 13.61
CA PHE A 229 -11.22 35.37 14.09
C PHE A 229 -11.52 35.52 15.59
N SER A 230 -12.31 36.53 15.95
CA SER A 230 -12.85 36.73 17.31
C SER A 230 -14.31 36.33 17.41
#